data_AF-A0A1V5FKL3-F1
#
_entry.id   AF-A0A1V5FKL3-F1
#
_cell.length_a   1.000
_cell.length_b   1.000
_cell.length_c   1.000
_cell.angle_alpha   90.00
_cell.angle_beta   90.00
_cell.angle_gamma   90.00
#
_symmetry.space_group_name_H-M   'P 1'
#
loop_
_entity.id
_entity.type
_entity.pdbx_description
1 polymer ?
#
loop_
_entity_poly.entity_id
_entity_poly.type
_entity_poly.pdbx_seq_one_letter_code
_entity_poly.pdbx_strand_id
1 'polypeptide(L)'
;MTTTAIPQKQYAVQLVGPSQLKLNPDKDVPRPGPHQVLAKIEAVGLCFSDLKLLKQFSEHARKKEVVKGLSEQILNGIPSYVPADKPTVPGHEVVLRIVAVGDNVKHHKVGERCIVQADYRNLRTSGSNAAFGYNFEGGLQEYVLMDERVVVDEDGERFLIPVKDDIGASQVALVEPWACVEDSYVTRERQSILAAGRLLVVADAGHAIEGLRESFSPDGPPASITIVCVEDVQLKAIQDLGLPVEEAIDPVALPDEGFDDIVYFGASKPTLDVLNDKLAAHAIINVVKGGKRIGEPVAVGVGRVHYGPTRWIGTDSTRADDAYRNIPPDGDIRDGDSVLVVGAGGPMGQMHVIRNVCAGRKGVSVTGSDLDAARLAALEAKARPMAAANNVSLRMVNSKEEKLDQAFSYYALMAPVGQLVADAIRDGAEGMIINVFAGIPAPVKHDLDLDTYIAKRAFMFGTSGSTIRDMKIVLEKVESGQLNTNASVDAIAGMSGATDGIAAVENRTMAGKIIVYPQLHDVPLIPLSELGEHFPTVAAKLDDGQWTPAAEAELLRVAKA
;
A
#
# COMPACT_ATOMS: atom_id res chain seq x y z
N MET A 1 -7.95 37.25 -6.97
CA MET A 1 -8.40 36.00 -7.62
C MET A 1 -9.84 36.23 -8.04
N THR A 2 -10.13 36.16 -9.33
CA THR A 2 -11.50 36.26 -9.85
C THR A 2 -12.32 35.12 -9.25
N THR A 3 -13.33 35.47 -8.44
CA THR A 3 -14.32 34.52 -7.91
C THR A 3 -15.16 33.99 -9.07
N THR A 4 -14.70 32.91 -9.71
CA THR A 4 -15.51 32.16 -10.66
C THR A 4 -16.72 31.63 -9.89
N ALA A 5 -17.94 31.95 -10.35
CA ALA A 5 -19.15 31.47 -9.70
C ALA A 5 -19.15 29.94 -9.65
N ILE A 6 -19.47 29.37 -8.48
CA ILE A 6 -19.62 27.92 -8.31
C ILE A 6 -20.85 27.49 -9.13
N PRO A 7 -20.72 26.55 -10.08
CA PRO A 7 -21.85 26.12 -10.90
C PRO A 7 -22.87 25.34 -10.04
N GLN A 8 -24.12 25.28 -10.49
CA GLN A 8 -25.14 24.47 -9.80
C GLN A 8 -25.03 22.98 -10.15
N LYS A 9 -24.45 22.67 -11.31
CA LYS A 9 -24.35 21.35 -11.91
C LYS A 9 -22.90 21.07 -12.30
N GLN A 10 -22.54 19.80 -12.35
CA GLN A 10 -21.21 19.31 -12.69
C GLN A 10 -21.25 17.94 -13.36
N TYR A 11 -20.15 17.62 -14.04
CA TYR A 11 -19.85 16.28 -14.50
C TYR A 11 -19.31 15.44 -13.34
N ALA A 12 -19.76 14.19 -13.26
CA ALA A 12 -19.27 13.20 -12.31
C ALA A 12 -19.34 11.79 -12.91
N VAL A 13 -18.34 10.97 -12.64
CA VAL A 13 -18.40 9.53 -12.86
C VAL A 13 -18.97 8.89 -11.60
N GLN A 14 -20.13 8.24 -11.71
CA GLN A 14 -20.82 7.65 -10.57
C GLN A 14 -20.84 6.13 -10.65
N LEU A 15 -20.55 5.51 -9.52
CA LEU A 15 -20.87 4.11 -9.24
C LEU A 15 -22.30 4.05 -8.73
N VAL A 16 -23.19 3.45 -9.52
CA VAL A 16 -24.63 3.36 -9.20
C VAL A 16 -25.08 1.95 -8.81
N GLY A 17 -24.16 1.00 -8.84
CA GLY A 17 -24.37 -0.40 -8.49
C GLY A 17 -23.12 -1.25 -8.80
N PRO A 18 -23.15 -2.56 -8.49
CA PRO A 18 -22.07 -3.49 -8.81
C PRO A 18 -21.80 -3.53 -10.31
N SER A 19 -20.56 -3.24 -10.69
CA SER A 19 -20.10 -3.15 -12.08
C SER A 19 -20.88 -2.13 -12.93
N GLN A 20 -21.50 -1.13 -12.31
CA GLN A 20 -22.27 -0.09 -13.00
C GLN A 20 -21.65 1.28 -12.78
N LEU A 21 -20.93 1.76 -13.80
CA LEU A 21 -20.31 3.07 -13.86
C LEU A 21 -21.08 3.95 -14.86
N LYS A 22 -21.38 5.19 -14.49
CA LYS A 22 -22.11 6.14 -15.34
C LYS A 22 -21.46 7.51 -15.32
N LEU A 23 -21.20 8.09 -16.49
CA LEU A 23 -20.94 9.52 -16.61
C LEU A 23 -22.25 10.30 -16.46
N ASN A 24 -22.34 11.14 -15.43
CA ASN A 24 -23.47 12.02 -15.17
C ASN A 24 -23.04 13.48 -15.41
N PRO A 25 -23.51 14.15 -16.47
CA PRO A 25 -23.18 15.55 -16.76
C PRO A 25 -24.01 16.57 -15.94
N ASP A 26 -24.98 16.12 -15.13
CA ASP A 26 -25.95 16.96 -14.43
C ASP A 26 -26.05 16.67 -12.92
N LYS A 27 -24.93 16.25 -12.29
CA LYS A 27 -24.88 16.06 -10.84
C LYS A 27 -24.91 17.42 -10.14
N ASP A 28 -25.67 17.55 -9.06
CA ASP A 28 -25.69 18.80 -8.28
C ASP A 28 -24.33 19.09 -7.63
N VAL A 29 -23.97 20.36 -7.57
CA VAL A 29 -22.86 20.87 -6.74
C VAL A 29 -23.45 21.36 -5.41
N PRO A 30 -23.17 20.67 -4.29
CA PRO A 30 -23.70 21.08 -3.00
C PRO A 30 -23.15 22.44 -2.56
N ARG A 31 -23.98 23.23 -1.86
CA ARG A 31 -23.50 24.40 -1.12
C ARG A 31 -22.95 23.95 0.23
N PRO A 32 -21.76 24.40 0.66
CA PRO A 32 -21.20 23.99 1.94
C PRO A 32 -22.04 24.51 3.10
N GLY A 33 -22.39 23.61 4.03
CA GLY A 33 -22.91 23.96 5.35
C GLY A 33 -21.80 24.45 6.30
N PRO A 34 -22.13 24.75 7.57
CA PRO A 34 -21.23 25.46 8.49
C PRO A 34 -19.86 24.80 8.72
N HIS A 35 -19.79 23.46 8.73
CA HIS A 35 -18.55 22.71 8.96
C HIS A 35 -17.94 22.13 7.69
N GLN A 36 -18.45 22.53 6.52
CA GLN A 36 -18.12 21.87 5.27
C GLN A 36 -17.20 22.75 4.41
N VAL A 37 -16.39 22.07 3.62
CA VAL A 37 -15.53 22.69 2.61
C VAL A 37 -15.94 22.16 1.24
N LEU A 38 -16.06 23.06 0.27
CA LEU A 38 -16.24 22.69 -1.13
C LEU A 38 -14.92 22.91 -1.84
N ALA A 39 -14.43 21.89 -2.51
CA ALA A 39 -13.19 21.93 -3.26
C ALA A 39 -13.42 21.61 -4.73
N LYS A 40 -12.68 22.30 -5.60
CA LYS A 40 -12.60 22.02 -7.02
C LYS A 40 -11.45 21.05 -7.27
N ILE A 41 -11.72 19.98 -8.01
CA ILE A 41 -10.70 18.99 -8.37
C ILE A 41 -9.84 19.53 -9.52
N GLU A 42 -8.52 19.39 -9.40
CA GLU A 42 -7.57 19.77 -10.46
C GLU A 42 -7.17 18.56 -11.31
N ALA A 43 -6.93 17.41 -10.67
CA ALA A 43 -6.59 16.14 -11.32
C ALA A 43 -6.88 14.94 -10.40
N VAL A 44 -7.11 13.78 -11.02
CA VAL A 44 -7.35 12.49 -10.35
C VAL A 44 -6.52 11.40 -11.01
N GLY A 45 -5.77 10.62 -10.24
CA GLY A 45 -5.17 9.38 -10.71
C GLY A 45 -6.16 8.21 -10.63
N LEU A 46 -6.22 7.36 -11.66
CA LEU A 46 -7.02 6.13 -11.63
C LEU A 46 -6.24 4.99 -10.99
N CYS A 47 -6.88 4.26 -10.07
CA CYS A 47 -6.25 3.18 -9.33
C CYS A 47 -6.98 1.84 -9.49
N PHE A 48 -6.26 0.74 -9.27
CA PHE A 48 -6.86 -0.60 -9.24
C PHE A 48 -7.92 -0.74 -8.13
N SER A 49 -7.82 0.05 -7.07
CA SER A 49 -8.80 0.06 -5.99
C SER A 49 -10.14 0.68 -6.39
N ASP A 50 -10.20 1.55 -7.41
CA ASP A 50 -11.45 2.00 -8.03
C ASP A 50 -12.18 0.82 -8.71
N LEU A 51 -11.42 -0.10 -9.33
CA LEU A 51 -11.98 -1.34 -9.91
C LEU A 51 -12.49 -2.31 -8.84
N LYS A 52 -11.77 -2.45 -7.71
CA LYS A 52 -12.25 -3.25 -6.57
C LYS A 52 -13.58 -2.70 -6.06
N LEU A 53 -13.69 -1.39 -5.91
CA LEU A 53 -14.93 -0.72 -5.51
C LEU A 53 -16.04 -0.87 -6.56
N LEU A 54 -15.73 -0.73 -7.85
CA LEU A 54 -16.70 -0.95 -8.93
C LEU A 54 -17.30 -2.36 -8.87
N LYS A 55 -16.47 -3.39 -8.67
CA LYS A 55 -16.93 -4.79 -8.62
C LYS A 55 -17.69 -5.15 -7.35
N GLN A 56 -17.17 -4.73 -6.20
CA GLN A 56 -17.73 -5.11 -4.89
C GLN A 56 -18.88 -4.20 -4.46
N PHE A 57 -18.84 -2.93 -4.85
CA PHE A 57 -19.82 -1.89 -4.49
C PHE A 57 -20.12 -1.91 -2.97
N SER A 58 -21.34 -2.27 -2.55
CA SER A 58 -21.75 -2.32 -1.14
C SER A 58 -21.05 -3.40 -0.31
N GLU A 59 -20.52 -4.46 -0.94
CA GLU A 59 -19.73 -5.48 -0.25
C GLU A 59 -18.33 -5.01 0.13
N HIS A 60 -17.84 -3.93 -0.50
CA HIS A 60 -16.51 -3.41 -0.20
C HIS A 60 -16.44 -2.89 1.24
N ALA A 61 -15.44 -3.33 2.02
CA ALA A 61 -15.34 -3.02 3.44
C ALA A 61 -15.31 -1.50 3.76
N ARG A 62 -14.75 -0.69 2.86
CA ARG A 62 -14.72 0.78 2.97
C ARG A 62 -15.99 1.49 2.48
N LYS A 63 -16.90 0.78 1.78
CA LYS A 63 -18.19 1.33 1.33
C LYS A 63 -19.28 1.23 2.40
N LYS A 64 -19.04 0.44 3.46
CA LYS A 64 -19.95 0.25 4.59
C LYS A 64 -20.09 1.52 5.44
N GLU A 65 -21.10 1.51 6.30
CA GLU A 65 -21.35 2.57 7.27
C GLU A 65 -20.18 2.75 8.25
N VAL A 66 -19.95 3.99 8.64
CA VAL A 66 -19.14 4.36 9.80
C VAL A 66 -19.86 3.92 11.06
N VAL A 67 -19.19 3.10 11.87
CA VAL A 67 -19.69 2.57 13.15
C VAL A 67 -18.97 3.17 14.36
N LYS A 68 -17.84 3.88 14.15
CA LYS A 68 -17.07 4.55 15.20
C LYS A 68 -16.39 5.81 14.65
N GLY A 69 -16.30 6.86 15.47
CA GLY A 69 -15.56 8.09 15.20
C GLY A 69 -16.44 9.33 15.03
N LEU A 70 -17.63 9.19 14.45
CA LEU A 70 -18.62 10.28 14.35
C LEU A 70 -20.04 9.77 14.65
N SER A 71 -20.89 10.65 15.16
CA SER A 71 -22.29 10.31 15.40
C SER A 71 -23.09 10.19 14.10
N GLU A 72 -24.10 9.32 14.11
CA GLU A 72 -24.98 9.12 12.97
C GLU A 72 -25.67 10.43 12.52
N GLN A 73 -26.04 11.29 13.48
CA GLN A 73 -26.64 12.59 13.18
C GLN A 73 -25.71 13.49 12.37
N ILE A 74 -24.41 13.51 12.71
CA ILE A 74 -23.41 14.29 11.95
C ILE A 74 -23.27 13.70 10.56
N LEU A 75 -23.09 12.39 10.46
CA LEU A 75 -22.89 11.67 9.20
C LEU A 75 -24.07 11.86 8.23
N ASN A 76 -25.31 11.74 8.71
CA ASN A 76 -26.52 11.96 7.90
C ASN A 76 -26.66 13.42 7.41
N GLY A 77 -25.98 14.36 8.06
CA GLY A 77 -25.91 15.77 7.64
C GLY A 77 -24.83 16.07 6.61
N ILE A 78 -24.03 15.08 6.18
CA ILE A 78 -22.96 15.24 5.18
C ILE A 78 -23.45 14.69 3.84
N PRO A 79 -23.79 15.55 2.85
CA PRO A 79 -24.31 15.10 1.55
C PRO A 79 -23.41 14.13 0.80
N SER A 80 -22.09 14.23 0.97
CA SER A 80 -21.11 13.34 0.34
C SER A 80 -20.90 12.03 1.09
N TYR A 81 -21.55 11.80 2.23
CA TYR A 81 -21.53 10.52 2.93
C TYR A 81 -22.61 9.58 2.38
N VAL A 82 -22.18 8.65 1.55
CA VAL A 82 -23.00 7.75 0.75
C VAL A 82 -22.58 6.29 0.96
N PRO A 83 -22.76 5.70 2.16
CA PRO A 83 -22.41 4.30 2.42
C PRO A 83 -23.37 3.29 1.76
N ALA A 84 -23.03 2.01 1.85
CA ALA A 84 -23.83 0.87 1.40
C ALA A 84 -24.24 0.98 -0.08
N ASP A 85 -25.54 0.85 -0.39
CA ASP A 85 -26.04 0.85 -1.77
C ASP A 85 -26.23 2.23 -2.39
N LYS A 86 -25.96 3.31 -1.63
CA LYS A 86 -26.07 4.68 -2.17
C LYS A 86 -25.05 4.87 -3.31
N PRO A 87 -25.45 5.49 -4.44
CA PRO A 87 -24.50 5.85 -5.48
C PRO A 87 -23.37 6.73 -4.94
N THR A 88 -22.15 6.50 -5.43
CA THR A 88 -20.95 7.25 -5.00
C THR A 88 -20.14 7.70 -6.20
N VAL A 89 -19.18 8.59 -5.97
CA VAL A 89 -18.17 9.01 -6.94
C VAL A 89 -16.83 8.40 -6.51
N PRO A 90 -16.13 7.59 -7.33
CA PRO A 90 -14.81 7.06 -7.01
C PRO A 90 -13.68 8.08 -7.25
N GLY A 91 -12.43 7.63 -7.12
CA GLY A 91 -11.23 8.46 -7.30
C GLY A 91 -10.70 9.04 -5.99
N HIS A 92 -9.56 8.53 -5.53
CA HIS A 92 -8.95 8.90 -4.25
C HIS A 92 -7.53 9.47 -4.36
N GLU A 93 -6.90 9.34 -5.53
CA GLU A 93 -5.60 9.94 -5.84
C GLU A 93 -5.80 11.36 -6.36
N VAL A 94 -5.97 12.34 -5.46
CA VAL A 94 -6.59 13.63 -5.82
C VAL A 94 -5.79 14.83 -5.35
N VAL A 95 -5.64 15.81 -6.24
CA VAL A 95 -5.31 17.19 -5.89
C VAL A 95 -6.51 18.11 -6.15
N LEU A 96 -6.73 19.03 -5.23
CA LEU A 96 -7.88 19.92 -5.24
C LEU A 96 -7.53 21.31 -4.71
N ARG A 97 -8.43 22.25 -4.97
CA ARG A 97 -8.38 23.61 -4.41
C ARG A 97 -9.68 23.95 -3.71
N ILE A 98 -9.58 24.39 -2.47
CA ILE A 98 -10.74 24.82 -1.68
C ILE A 98 -11.31 26.11 -2.27
N VAL A 99 -12.58 26.09 -2.65
CA VAL A 99 -13.27 27.22 -3.30
C VAL A 99 -14.35 27.85 -2.42
N ALA A 100 -14.84 27.13 -1.41
CA ALA A 100 -15.73 27.68 -0.39
C ALA A 100 -15.57 26.92 0.93
N VAL A 101 -15.81 27.62 2.04
CA VAL A 101 -15.78 27.07 3.40
C VAL A 101 -17.00 27.57 4.16
N GLY A 102 -17.55 26.75 5.05
CA GLY A 102 -18.58 27.15 5.98
C GLY A 102 -18.06 28.00 7.15
N ASP A 103 -18.97 28.73 7.80
CA ASP A 103 -18.63 29.71 8.85
C ASP A 103 -17.98 29.11 10.10
N ASN A 104 -18.07 27.79 10.31
CA ASN A 104 -17.50 27.08 11.46
C ASN A 104 -16.23 26.27 11.10
N VAL A 105 -15.73 26.36 9.86
CA VAL A 105 -14.46 25.74 9.46
C VAL A 105 -13.29 26.53 10.05
N LYS A 106 -12.32 25.83 10.66
CA LYS A 106 -11.21 26.43 11.41
C LYS A 106 -9.82 26.16 10.83
N HIS A 107 -9.64 25.01 10.19
CA HIS A 107 -8.34 24.47 9.76
C HIS A 107 -8.08 24.64 8.26
N HIS A 108 -9.10 25.05 7.51
CA HIS A 108 -9.05 25.20 6.05
C HIS A 108 -9.55 26.58 5.60
N LYS A 109 -9.03 27.05 4.47
CA LYS A 109 -9.40 28.35 3.90
C LYS A 109 -9.56 28.29 2.39
N VAL A 110 -10.37 29.21 1.86
CA VAL A 110 -10.51 29.39 0.40
C VAL A 110 -9.16 29.71 -0.24
N GLY A 111 -8.91 29.09 -1.39
CA GLY A 111 -7.68 29.21 -2.17
C GLY A 111 -6.62 28.18 -1.81
N GLU A 112 -6.75 27.50 -0.68
CA GLU A 112 -5.82 26.45 -0.26
C GLU A 112 -5.84 25.28 -1.24
N ARG A 113 -4.66 24.89 -1.71
CA ARG A 113 -4.45 23.74 -2.59
C ARG A 113 -3.99 22.57 -1.73
N CYS A 114 -4.67 21.43 -1.86
CA CYS A 114 -4.40 20.26 -1.04
C CYS A 114 -4.34 18.99 -1.87
N ILE A 115 -3.53 18.06 -1.40
CA ILE A 115 -3.70 16.64 -1.69
C ILE A 115 -4.55 15.97 -0.60
N VAL A 116 -5.27 14.93 -0.98
CA VAL A 116 -6.15 14.16 -0.08
C VAL A 116 -5.45 12.89 0.41
N GLN A 117 -5.34 12.72 1.74
CA GLN A 117 -5.14 11.41 2.36
C GLN A 117 -6.50 10.70 2.42
N ALA A 118 -6.64 9.61 1.68
CA ALA A 118 -7.94 8.98 1.48
C ALA A 118 -8.39 8.06 2.63
N ASP A 119 -7.46 7.53 3.43
CA ASP A 119 -7.73 6.56 4.50
C ASP A 119 -8.06 7.25 5.83
N TYR A 120 -9.34 7.45 6.16
CA TYR A 120 -9.80 8.14 7.37
C TYR A 120 -9.75 7.21 8.59
N ARG A 121 -8.55 6.98 9.13
CA ARG A 121 -8.29 5.97 10.18
C ARG A 121 -9.01 6.21 11.51
N ASN A 122 -9.38 7.45 11.80
CA ASN A 122 -10.19 7.84 12.94
C ASN A 122 -11.67 7.41 12.79
N LEU A 123 -12.12 7.09 11.58
CA LEU A 123 -13.48 6.65 11.29
C LEU A 123 -13.48 5.17 10.89
N ARG A 124 -14.09 4.32 11.71
CA ARG A 124 -14.12 2.86 11.46
C ARG A 124 -15.43 2.44 10.80
N THR A 125 -15.33 1.55 9.82
CA THR A 125 -16.46 0.72 9.37
C THR A 125 -16.42 -0.63 10.10
N SER A 126 -17.40 -1.50 9.85
CA SER A 126 -17.43 -2.84 10.42
C SER A 126 -16.26 -3.74 10.00
N GLY A 127 -15.55 -3.42 8.90
CA GLY A 127 -14.45 -4.24 8.38
C GLY A 127 -13.20 -3.48 7.93
N SER A 128 -13.15 -2.15 8.09
CA SER A 128 -12.02 -1.31 7.67
C SER A 128 -12.12 0.10 8.26
N ASN A 129 -11.52 1.08 7.60
CA ASN A 129 -11.72 2.51 7.81
C ASN A 129 -12.72 3.06 6.78
N ALA A 130 -13.32 4.21 7.09
CA ALA A 130 -13.98 5.01 6.07
C ALA A 130 -12.95 5.65 5.14
N ALA A 131 -13.38 6.05 3.95
CA ALA A 131 -12.45 6.61 2.98
C ALA A 131 -13.10 7.57 1.97
N PHE A 132 -12.29 8.53 1.53
CA PHE A 132 -12.57 9.39 0.38
C PHE A 132 -12.57 8.57 -0.92
N GLY A 133 -13.56 8.77 -1.79
CA GLY A 133 -13.77 7.94 -2.98
C GLY A 133 -14.41 6.58 -2.73
N TYR A 134 -15.00 6.37 -1.54
CA TYR A 134 -15.70 5.14 -1.16
C TYR A 134 -17.08 5.43 -0.57
N ASN A 135 -17.21 5.36 0.76
CA ASN A 135 -18.41 5.77 1.49
C ASN A 135 -18.50 7.29 1.65
N PHE A 136 -17.41 8.02 1.46
CA PHE A 136 -17.43 9.44 1.13
C PHE A 136 -17.12 9.63 -0.35
N GLU A 137 -17.85 10.48 -1.06
CA GLU A 137 -17.61 10.76 -2.48
C GLU A 137 -16.17 11.24 -2.75
N GLY A 138 -15.64 10.85 -3.91
CA GLY A 138 -14.26 11.08 -4.34
C GLY A 138 -14.10 12.15 -5.43
N GLY A 139 -12.97 12.10 -6.13
CA GLY A 139 -12.52 13.14 -7.05
C GLY A 139 -12.90 12.99 -8.50
N LEU A 140 -13.52 11.89 -8.96
CA LEU A 140 -14.01 11.77 -10.35
C LEU A 140 -15.29 12.59 -10.58
N GLN A 141 -15.25 13.86 -10.17
CA GLN A 141 -16.23 14.92 -10.33
C GLN A 141 -15.50 16.26 -10.28
N GLU A 142 -16.14 17.35 -10.71
CA GLU A 142 -15.48 18.66 -10.77
C GLU A 142 -15.34 19.34 -9.40
N TYR A 143 -16.31 19.12 -8.52
CA TYR A 143 -16.38 19.68 -7.17
C TYR A 143 -16.81 18.62 -6.17
N VAL A 144 -16.05 18.50 -5.09
CA VAL A 144 -16.34 17.58 -3.98
C VAL A 144 -16.61 18.36 -2.70
N LEU A 145 -17.66 17.94 -1.99
CA LEU A 145 -17.99 18.45 -0.67
C LEU A 145 -17.36 17.55 0.40
N MET A 146 -16.67 18.14 1.36
CA MET A 146 -16.08 17.44 2.50
C MET A 146 -16.48 18.14 3.79
N ASP A 147 -16.39 17.44 4.93
CA ASP A 147 -16.69 18.00 6.25
C ASP A 147 -15.41 18.05 7.09
N GLU A 148 -15.12 19.19 7.72
CA GLU A 148 -13.92 19.38 8.53
C GLU A 148 -13.81 18.34 9.65
N ARG A 149 -14.94 17.87 10.19
CA ARG A 149 -14.97 16.85 11.25
C ARG A 149 -14.61 15.44 10.76
N VAL A 150 -14.53 15.26 9.43
CA VAL A 150 -14.06 14.03 8.78
C VAL A 150 -12.60 14.18 8.35
N VAL A 151 -12.23 15.33 7.79
CA VAL A 151 -10.89 15.56 7.21
C VAL A 151 -9.86 16.15 8.18
N VAL A 152 -10.19 16.21 9.46
CA VAL A 152 -9.30 16.55 10.57
C VAL A 152 -9.50 15.51 11.67
N ASP A 153 -8.44 14.91 12.19
CA ASP A 153 -8.54 14.00 13.34
C ASP A 153 -8.59 14.73 14.68
N GLU A 154 -8.66 13.96 15.76
CA GLU A 154 -8.76 14.45 17.13
C GLU A 154 -7.50 15.22 17.58
N ASP A 155 -6.34 14.93 16.97
CA ASP A 155 -5.06 15.59 17.24
C ASP A 155 -4.83 16.82 16.35
N GLY A 156 -5.77 17.11 15.44
CA GLY A 156 -5.71 18.23 14.50
C GLY A 156 -4.90 17.93 13.23
N GLU A 157 -4.50 16.68 12.99
CA GLU A 157 -3.85 16.28 11.76
C GLU A 157 -4.84 16.37 10.59
N ARG A 158 -4.39 16.96 9.49
CA ARG A 158 -5.24 17.31 8.35
C ARG A 158 -5.10 16.28 7.25
N PHE A 159 -6.21 15.63 6.90
CA PHE A 159 -6.29 14.75 5.73
C PHE A 159 -6.28 15.52 4.41
N LEU A 160 -6.55 16.82 4.44
CA LEU A 160 -6.24 17.72 3.34
C LEU A 160 -4.88 18.38 3.60
N ILE A 161 -3.84 17.77 3.03
CA ILE A 161 -2.43 18.15 3.21
C ILE A 161 -2.13 19.32 2.24
N PRO A 162 -1.72 20.50 2.72
CA PRO A 162 -1.36 21.62 1.86
C PRO A 162 -0.22 21.26 0.91
N VAL A 163 -0.30 21.76 -0.32
CA VAL A 163 0.76 21.62 -1.34
C VAL A 163 1.08 22.96 -1.98
N LYS A 164 2.28 23.09 -2.53
CA LYS A 164 2.71 24.31 -3.24
C LYS A 164 1.96 24.47 -4.57
N ASP A 165 1.82 25.71 -5.03
CA ASP A 165 1.11 26.05 -6.27
C ASP A 165 1.93 25.81 -7.54
N ASP A 166 3.26 25.67 -7.44
CA ASP A 166 4.19 25.53 -8.57
C ASP A 166 4.42 24.08 -9.03
N ILE A 167 3.87 23.11 -8.31
CA ILE A 167 3.93 21.68 -8.66
C ILE A 167 2.74 21.29 -9.54
N GLY A 168 2.95 20.52 -10.61
CA GLY A 168 1.88 20.07 -11.51
C GLY A 168 0.78 19.28 -10.79
N ALA A 169 -0.46 19.37 -11.25
CA ALA A 169 -1.61 18.68 -10.67
C ALA A 169 -1.47 17.16 -10.75
N SER A 170 -1.02 16.62 -11.88
CA SER A 170 -0.66 15.21 -12.05
C SER A 170 0.40 14.76 -11.06
N GLN A 171 1.46 15.55 -10.85
CA GLN A 171 2.52 15.21 -9.91
C GLN A 171 1.99 15.08 -8.48
N VAL A 172 1.14 16.03 -8.07
CA VAL A 172 0.52 16.02 -6.75
C VAL A 172 -0.48 14.87 -6.63
N ALA A 173 -1.41 14.70 -7.57
CA ALA A 173 -2.40 13.60 -7.52
C ALA A 173 -1.72 12.24 -7.32
N LEU A 174 -0.57 12.04 -7.99
CA LEU A 174 0.20 10.81 -7.91
C LEU A 174 1.02 10.64 -6.63
N VAL A 175 1.14 11.63 -5.76
CA VAL A 175 1.83 11.44 -4.47
C VAL A 175 1.18 10.30 -3.67
N GLU A 176 -0.13 10.10 -3.73
CA GLU A 176 -0.82 9.02 -3.01
C GLU A 176 -0.35 7.61 -3.38
N PRO A 177 -0.36 7.20 -4.66
CA PRO A 177 0.15 5.88 -5.02
C PRO A 177 1.64 5.76 -4.77
N TRP A 178 2.41 6.84 -4.95
CA TRP A 178 3.85 6.84 -4.63
C TRP A 178 4.11 6.73 -3.12
N ALA A 179 3.23 7.26 -2.28
CA ALA A 179 3.32 7.12 -0.82
C ALA A 179 3.02 5.69 -0.38
N CYS A 180 2.10 4.98 -1.04
CA CYS A 180 1.92 3.55 -0.81
C CYS A 180 3.20 2.76 -1.15
N VAL A 181 3.85 3.10 -2.27
CA VAL A 181 5.13 2.50 -2.65
C VAL A 181 6.19 2.81 -1.59
N GLU A 182 6.35 4.08 -1.21
CA GLU A 182 7.38 4.51 -0.26
C GLU A 182 7.17 3.92 1.14
N ASP A 183 5.92 3.83 1.64
CA ASP A 183 5.57 3.18 2.91
C ASP A 183 6.14 1.76 2.99
N SER A 184 6.08 1.01 1.88
CA SER A 184 6.65 -0.35 1.83
C SER A 184 8.16 -0.41 1.99
N TYR A 185 8.89 0.71 1.91
CA TYR A 185 10.33 0.75 2.14
C TYR A 185 10.69 1.46 3.44
N VAL A 186 9.87 2.39 3.92
CA VAL A 186 10.15 3.13 5.17
C VAL A 186 9.42 2.54 6.39
N THR A 187 8.64 1.46 6.19
CA THR A 187 8.02 0.69 7.27
C THR A 187 9.05 0.28 8.32
N ARG A 188 8.73 0.44 9.60
CA ARG A 188 9.58 0.03 10.71
C ARG A 188 9.18 -1.36 11.17
N GLU A 189 10.16 -2.23 11.33
CA GLU A 189 9.92 -3.62 11.72
C GLU A 189 10.22 -3.84 13.21
N ARG A 190 9.32 -4.55 13.89
CA ARG A 190 9.46 -4.87 15.31
C ARG A 190 10.50 -5.98 15.50
N GLN A 191 11.55 -5.69 16.25
CA GLN A 191 12.69 -6.61 16.47
C GLN A 191 12.69 -7.28 17.86
N SER A 192 11.53 -7.39 18.50
CA SER A 192 11.37 -7.98 19.84
C SER A 192 9.94 -8.44 20.10
N ILE A 193 9.75 -9.25 21.13
CA ILE A 193 8.44 -9.61 21.69
C ILE A 193 7.75 -8.36 22.23
N LEU A 194 6.46 -8.20 21.92
CA LEU A 194 5.67 -7.02 22.21
C LEU A 194 5.55 -6.81 23.73
N ALA A 195 5.96 -5.64 24.19
CA ALA A 195 5.74 -5.22 25.57
C ALA A 195 4.23 -5.21 25.87
N ALA A 196 3.83 -5.75 27.02
CA ALA A 196 2.45 -5.93 27.43
C ALA A 196 1.57 -6.76 26.45
N GLY A 197 2.17 -7.45 25.48
CA GLY A 197 1.46 -8.35 24.56
C GLY A 197 1.15 -9.72 25.17
N ARG A 198 0.38 -10.52 24.43
CA ARG A 198 0.07 -11.92 24.74
C ARG A 198 1.05 -12.83 23.99
N LEU A 199 1.91 -13.51 24.73
CA LEU A 199 2.91 -14.42 24.19
C LEU A 199 2.44 -15.88 24.30
N LEU A 200 2.50 -16.62 23.20
CA LEU A 200 2.40 -18.09 23.19
C LEU A 200 3.79 -18.71 23.06
N VAL A 201 4.14 -19.62 23.96
CA VAL A 201 5.35 -20.45 23.86
C VAL A 201 4.95 -21.90 23.64
N VAL A 202 5.42 -22.49 22.55
CA VAL A 202 5.24 -23.92 22.28
C VAL A 202 6.61 -24.60 22.23
N ALA A 203 6.76 -25.74 22.90
CA ALA A 203 8.02 -26.47 22.91
C ALA A 203 7.80 -27.98 22.73
N ASP A 204 8.46 -28.56 21.72
CA ASP A 204 8.50 -30.00 21.48
C ASP A 204 9.46 -30.70 22.46
N ALA A 205 9.34 -32.02 22.62
CA ALA A 205 10.21 -32.80 23.49
C ALA A 205 11.69 -32.68 23.07
N GLY A 206 12.57 -32.55 24.07
CA GLY A 206 14.00 -32.41 23.86
C GLY A 206 14.45 -31.04 23.35
N HIS A 207 13.58 -30.02 23.35
CA HIS A 207 13.98 -28.62 23.16
C HIS A 207 14.07 -27.89 24.51
N ALA A 208 15.23 -27.28 24.79
CA ALA A 208 15.35 -26.30 25.85
C ALA A 208 14.75 -24.95 25.41
N ILE A 209 14.18 -24.21 26.37
CA ILE A 209 13.71 -22.84 26.14
C ILE A 209 14.85 -21.89 26.50
N GLU A 210 15.52 -21.34 25.49
CA GLU A 210 16.65 -20.43 25.65
C GLU A 210 16.43 -19.11 24.88
N GLY A 211 16.99 -18.01 25.36
CA GLY A 211 16.96 -16.72 24.68
C GLY A 211 15.61 -15.98 24.73
N LEU A 212 14.61 -16.52 25.44
CA LEU A 212 13.26 -15.94 25.46
C LEU A 212 13.22 -14.59 26.19
N ARG A 213 13.89 -14.47 27.34
CA ARG A 213 13.94 -13.20 28.11
C ARG A 213 14.67 -12.12 27.34
N GLU A 214 15.73 -12.49 26.62
CA GLU A 214 16.53 -11.59 25.78
C GLU A 214 15.78 -11.14 24.51
N SER A 215 14.68 -11.80 24.17
CA SER A 215 13.80 -11.43 23.07
C SER A 215 12.75 -10.38 23.46
N PHE A 216 12.62 -10.03 24.75
CA PHE A 216 11.63 -9.05 25.21
C PHE A 216 11.95 -7.63 24.75
N SER A 217 10.91 -6.84 24.51
CA SER A 217 11.04 -5.43 24.19
C SER A 217 11.80 -4.68 25.29
N PRO A 218 12.64 -3.68 24.93
CA PRO A 218 13.23 -2.78 25.91
C PRO A 218 12.19 -2.00 26.73
N ASP A 219 10.96 -1.84 26.22
CA ASP A 219 9.86 -1.15 26.89
C ASP A 219 9.18 -2.02 27.97
N GLY A 220 9.48 -3.33 28.01
CA GLY A 220 8.98 -4.23 29.04
C GLY A 220 8.70 -5.66 28.55
N PRO A 221 8.39 -6.58 29.47
CA PRO A 221 8.01 -7.95 29.15
C PRO A 221 6.62 -8.04 28.52
N PRO A 222 6.23 -9.19 27.94
CA PRO A 222 4.84 -9.48 27.63
C PRO A 222 3.97 -9.46 28.90
N ALA A 223 2.68 -9.17 28.75
CA ALA A 223 1.74 -9.12 29.88
C ALA A 223 1.41 -10.52 30.42
N SER A 224 1.38 -11.52 29.54
CA SER A 224 1.05 -12.91 29.88
C SER A 224 1.74 -13.87 28.94
N ILE A 225 2.02 -15.08 29.45
CA ILE A 225 2.55 -16.20 28.67
C ILE A 225 1.55 -17.35 28.74
N THR A 226 1.07 -17.81 27.59
CA THR A 226 0.45 -19.14 27.47
C THR A 226 1.51 -20.12 27.01
N ILE A 227 1.62 -21.26 27.68
CA ILE A 227 2.60 -22.29 27.35
C ILE A 227 1.93 -23.60 26.95
N VAL A 228 2.41 -24.20 25.85
CA VAL A 228 2.16 -25.60 25.52
C VAL A 228 3.52 -26.32 25.47
N CYS A 229 3.81 -27.09 26.51
CA CYS A 229 5.07 -27.81 26.65
C CYS A 229 4.82 -29.27 27.01
N VAL A 230 5.81 -30.12 26.76
CA VAL A 230 5.71 -31.57 26.98
C VAL A 230 6.60 -32.06 28.11
N GLU A 231 7.53 -31.23 28.60
CA GLU A 231 8.47 -31.58 29.67
C GLU A 231 8.43 -30.56 30.83
N ASP A 232 8.46 -31.03 32.07
CA ASP A 232 8.42 -30.18 33.28
C ASP A 232 9.55 -29.12 33.32
N VAL A 233 10.71 -29.43 32.72
CA VAL A 233 11.86 -28.51 32.66
C VAL A 233 11.54 -27.29 31.79
N GLN A 234 10.71 -27.45 30.75
CA GLN A 234 10.27 -26.36 29.88
C GLN A 234 9.30 -25.44 30.63
N LEU A 235 8.33 -26.02 31.33
CA LEU A 235 7.40 -25.28 32.18
C LEU A 235 8.15 -24.47 33.24
N LYS A 236 9.10 -25.10 33.93
CA LYS A 236 9.92 -24.43 34.94
C LYS A 236 10.71 -23.26 34.37
N ALA A 237 11.31 -23.41 33.18
CA ALA A 237 12.05 -22.34 32.52
C ALA A 237 11.18 -21.10 32.25
N ILE A 238 9.89 -21.29 31.95
CA ILE A 238 8.93 -20.20 31.77
C ILE A 238 8.46 -19.63 33.11
N GLN A 239 8.19 -20.46 34.12
CA GLN A 239 7.82 -19.99 35.46
C GLN A 239 8.93 -19.14 36.10
N ASP A 240 10.20 -19.49 35.88
CA ASP A 240 11.38 -18.74 36.33
C ASP A 240 11.49 -17.34 35.67
N LEU A 241 10.65 -17.04 34.66
CA LEU A 241 10.55 -15.68 34.12
C LEU A 241 9.88 -14.70 35.09
N GLY A 242 9.06 -15.20 36.01
CA GLY A 242 8.33 -14.40 37.00
C GLY A 242 7.14 -13.63 36.41
N LEU A 243 6.57 -14.11 35.31
CA LEU A 243 5.42 -13.53 34.62
C LEU A 243 4.16 -14.39 34.83
N PRO A 244 2.94 -13.86 34.59
CA PRO A 244 1.73 -14.68 34.57
C PRO A 244 1.82 -15.76 33.50
N VAL A 245 1.70 -17.03 33.91
CA VAL A 245 1.76 -18.21 33.03
C VAL A 245 0.43 -18.96 33.07
N GLU A 246 -0.13 -19.25 31.90
CA GLU A 246 -1.25 -20.16 31.71
C GLU A 246 -0.79 -21.40 30.93
N GLU A 247 -1.06 -22.58 31.47
CA GLU A 247 -0.75 -23.85 30.81
C GLU A 247 -1.90 -24.29 29.90
N ALA A 248 -1.57 -24.68 28.68
CA ALA A 248 -2.50 -25.29 27.74
C ALA A 248 -1.95 -26.65 27.27
N ILE A 249 -2.86 -27.58 27.00
CA ILE A 249 -2.51 -28.97 26.65
C ILE A 249 -2.15 -29.08 25.16
N ASP A 250 -2.86 -28.35 24.31
CA ASP A 250 -2.78 -28.50 22.86
C ASP A 250 -2.95 -27.12 22.19
N PRO A 251 -2.06 -26.70 21.26
CA PRO A 251 -2.24 -25.45 20.53
C PRO A 251 -3.55 -25.37 19.74
N VAL A 252 -4.14 -26.51 19.35
CA VAL A 252 -5.42 -26.54 18.60
C VAL A 252 -6.57 -25.94 19.41
N ALA A 253 -6.56 -26.14 20.73
CA ALA A 253 -7.63 -25.66 21.62
C ALA A 253 -7.56 -24.16 21.92
N LEU A 254 -6.45 -23.49 21.54
CA LEU A 254 -6.27 -22.07 21.76
C LEU A 254 -7.11 -21.24 20.78
N PRO A 255 -7.51 -20.01 21.15
CA PRO A 255 -8.25 -19.13 20.24
C PRO A 255 -7.41 -18.73 19.04
N ASP A 256 -8.04 -18.68 17.87
CA ASP A 256 -7.45 -18.08 16.67
C ASP A 256 -7.24 -16.58 16.88
N GLU A 257 -6.20 -16.02 16.25
CA GLU A 257 -5.81 -14.61 16.37
C GLU A 257 -5.64 -14.12 17.82
N GLY A 258 -5.29 -15.04 18.72
CA GLY A 258 -5.21 -14.83 20.15
C GLY A 258 -3.87 -14.29 20.66
N PHE A 259 -2.82 -14.27 19.84
CA PHE A 259 -1.45 -14.00 20.32
C PHE A 259 -0.71 -12.99 19.46
N ASP A 260 -0.06 -12.04 20.14
CA ASP A 260 0.72 -10.97 19.52
C ASP A 260 2.16 -11.44 19.22
N ASP A 261 2.60 -12.51 19.88
CA ASP A 261 3.84 -13.22 19.61
C ASP A 261 3.69 -14.72 19.81
N ILE A 262 4.34 -15.51 18.97
CA ILE A 262 4.45 -16.96 19.11
C ILE A 262 5.93 -17.34 19.02
N VAL A 263 6.46 -18.04 20.02
CA VAL A 263 7.80 -18.65 19.95
C VAL A 263 7.64 -20.16 20.01
N TYR A 264 8.06 -20.82 18.92
CA TYR A 264 7.98 -22.27 18.79
C TYR A 264 9.37 -22.89 18.82
N PHE A 265 9.68 -23.60 19.89
CA PHE A 265 10.87 -24.43 20.04
C PHE A 265 10.59 -25.83 19.49
N GLY A 266 10.78 -26.01 18.19
CA GLY A 266 10.46 -27.26 17.50
C GLY A 266 10.58 -27.14 15.98
N ALA A 267 10.20 -28.22 15.29
CA ALA A 267 10.28 -28.32 13.84
C ALA A 267 9.13 -29.13 13.21
N SER A 268 7.98 -29.26 13.90
CA SER A 268 6.83 -30.02 13.41
C SER A 268 5.96 -29.19 12.46
N LYS A 269 5.79 -29.64 11.21
CA LYS A 269 4.83 -29.03 10.27
C LYS A 269 3.40 -29.02 10.83
N PRO A 270 2.83 -30.13 11.37
CA PRO A 270 1.50 -30.09 11.97
C PRO A 270 1.32 -29.02 13.04
N THR A 271 2.35 -28.78 13.86
CA THR A 271 2.31 -27.72 14.88
C THR A 271 2.32 -26.34 14.23
N LEU A 272 3.20 -26.11 13.26
CA LEU A 272 3.29 -24.82 12.54
C LEU A 272 2.00 -24.46 11.78
N ASP A 273 1.35 -25.44 11.16
CA ASP A 273 0.08 -25.24 10.45
C ASP A 273 -1.02 -24.73 11.40
N VAL A 274 -1.05 -25.22 12.64
CA VAL A 274 -1.97 -24.75 13.70
C VAL A 274 -1.58 -23.36 14.18
N LEU A 275 -0.30 -23.13 14.46
CA LEU A 275 0.20 -21.86 15.01
C LEU A 275 -0.03 -20.68 14.05
N ASN A 276 -0.05 -20.92 12.74
CA ASN A 276 -0.39 -19.90 11.74
C ASN A 276 -1.72 -19.18 12.07
N ASP A 277 -2.72 -19.92 12.54
CA ASP A 277 -4.07 -19.39 12.77
C ASP A 277 -4.18 -18.70 14.14
N LYS A 278 -3.23 -18.94 15.05
CA LYS A 278 -3.17 -18.32 16.38
C LYS A 278 -2.55 -16.92 16.38
N LEU A 279 -1.84 -16.56 15.30
CA LEU A 279 -1.27 -15.22 15.13
C LEU A 279 -2.35 -14.16 15.08
N ALA A 280 -2.28 -13.13 15.92
CA ALA A 280 -3.08 -11.92 15.80
C ALA A 280 -2.56 -11.02 14.65
N ALA A 281 -3.27 -9.92 14.37
CA ALA A 281 -2.73 -8.87 13.52
C ALA A 281 -1.43 -8.29 14.12
N HIS A 282 -0.44 -7.98 13.28
CA HIS A 282 0.90 -7.51 13.66
C HIS A 282 1.75 -8.52 14.46
N ALA A 283 1.32 -9.78 14.51
CA ALA A 283 2.02 -10.79 15.29
C ALA A 283 3.30 -11.30 14.61
N ILE A 284 4.28 -11.67 15.43
CA ILE A 284 5.51 -12.33 14.98
C ILE A 284 5.47 -13.80 15.44
N ILE A 285 5.74 -14.73 14.54
CA ILE A 285 6.10 -16.12 14.89
C ILE A 285 7.59 -16.33 14.73
N ASN A 286 8.23 -16.87 15.76
CA ASN A 286 9.64 -17.25 15.79
C ASN A 286 9.79 -18.77 15.91
N VAL A 287 10.38 -19.39 14.89
CA VAL A 287 10.64 -20.84 14.85
C VAL A 287 12.09 -21.13 15.25
N VAL A 288 12.28 -21.73 16.41
CA VAL A 288 13.58 -22.09 17.00
C VAL A 288 13.83 -23.57 16.78
N LYS A 289 14.55 -23.91 15.71
CA LYS A 289 14.68 -25.31 15.26
C LYS A 289 15.71 -26.12 16.06
N GLY A 290 16.67 -25.50 16.75
CA GLY A 290 17.67 -26.21 17.55
C GLY A 290 18.44 -27.27 16.75
N GLY A 291 18.81 -26.97 15.51
CA GLY A 291 19.49 -27.89 14.58
C GLY A 291 18.61 -28.96 13.94
N LYS A 292 17.32 -29.05 14.28
CA LYS A 292 16.37 -29.94 13.61
C LYS A 292 15.88 -29.34 12.28
N ARG A 293 15.24 -30.17 11.48
CA ARG A 293 14.63 -29.80 10.19
C ARG A 293 13.14 -30.03 10.22
N ILE A 294 12.40 -29.13 9.57
CA ILE A 294 10.97 -29.34 9.33
C ILE A 294 10.79 -30.43 8.27
N GLY A 295 11.65 -30.41 7.24
CA GLY A 295 11.75 -31.49 6.25
C GLY A 295 10.69 -31.46 5.14
N GLU A 296 9.71 -30.56 5.22
CA GLU A 296 8.65 -30.38 4.22
C GLU A 296 8.11 -28.94 4.22
N PRO A 297 7.46 -28.48 3.14
CA PRO A 297 6.85 -27.15 3.07
C PRO A 297 5.71 -26.96 4.10
N VAL A 298 5.59 -25.75 4.64
CA VAL A 298 4.60 -25.36 5.66
C VAL A 298 3.57 -24.41 5.08
N ALA A 299 2.29 -24.58 5.43
CA ALA A 299 1.21 -23.73 4.94
C ALA A 299 1.21 -22.38 5.66
N VAL A 300 1.88 -21.38 5.09
CA VAL A 300 2.02 -20.05 5.68
C VAL A 300 0.97 -19.09 5.09
N GLY A 301 0.29 -18.34 5.96
CA GLY A 301 -0.67 -17.29 5.61
C GLY A 301 -0.04 -16.08 4.94
N VAL A 302 0.47 -16.24 3.71
CA VAL A 302 1.10 -15.17 2.91
C VAL A 302 0.19 -13.96 2.70
N GLY A 303 -1.15 -14.13 2.67
CA GLY A 303 -2.07 -13.00 2.63
C GLY A 303 -2.07 -12.15 3.90
N ARG A 304 -1.82 -12.76 5.06
CA ARG A 304 -1.73 -12.07 6.36
C ARG A 304 -0.41 -11.35 6.55
N VAL A 305 0.64 -11.69 5.79
CA VAL A 305 1.88 -10.92 5.74
C VAL A 305 1.63 -9.51 5.20
N HIS A 306 0.71 -9.37 4.24
CA HIS A 306 0.33 -8.08 3.64
C HIS A 306 -0.79 -7.35 4.41
N TYR A 307 -1.95 -7.99 4.64
CA TYR A 307 -3.11 -7.32 5.25
C TYR A 307 -3.18 -7.45 6.78
N GLY A 308 -2.49 -8.42 7.38
CA GLY A 308 -2.45 -8.67 8.84
C GLY A 308 -1.11 -8.32 9.49
N PRO A 309 -0.25 -7.56 8.79
CA PRO A 309 1.22 -7.49 8.95
C PRO A 309 1.89 -8.56 9.83
N THR A 310 1.60 -9.84 9.59
CA THR A 310 2.27 -10.92 10.33
C THR A 310 3.71 -11.08 9.82
N ARG A 311 4.61 -11.53 10.70
CA ARG A 311 6.00 -11.83 10.35
C ARG A 311 6.36 -13.24 10.77
N TRP A 312 7.14 -13.90 9.91
CA TRP A 312 7.70 -15.22 10.16
C TRP A 312 9.21 -15.07 10.25
N ILE A 313 9.79 -15.49 11.37
CA ILE A 313 11.23 -15.51 11.60
C ILE A 313 11.63 -16.88 12.14
N GLY A 314 12.92 -17.17 12.15
CA GLY A 314 13.40 -18.36 12.81
C GLY A 314 14.92 -18.43 12.86
N THR A 315 15.40 -19.48 13.51
CA THR A 315 16.82 -19.76 13.69
C THR A 315 17.10 -21.26 13.74
N ASP A 316 18.28 -21.65 13.25
CA ASP A 316 18.82 -23.00 13.43
C ASP A 316 19.46 -23.20 14.81
N SER A 317 19.70 -22.13 15.57
CA SER A 317 20.25 -22.21 16.91
C SER A 317 19.21 -22.70 17.94
N THR A 318 19.65 -22.88 19.19
CA THR A 318 18.77 -23.22 20.32
C THR A 318 18.11 -22.01 20.96
N ARG A 319 18.46 -20.79 20.55
CA ARG A 319 18.10 -19.54 21.24
C ARG A 319 17.11 -18.69 20.46
N ALA A 320 16.01 -18.30 21.09
CA ALA A 320 14.97 -17.48 20.44
C ALA A 320 15.46 -16.10 19.97
N ASP A 321 16.34 -15.44 20.72
CA ASP A 321 16.80 -14.08 20.44
C ASP A 321 17.67 -13.96 19.17
N ASP A 322 18.19 -15.07 18.64
CA ASP A 322 18.96 -15.06 17.39
C ASP A 322 18.11 -14.67 16.18
N ALA A 323 16.86 -15.14 16.11
CA ALA A 323 15.99 -14.86 14.98
C ALA A 323 15.58 -13.38 14.93
N TYR A 324 15.33 -12.77 16.08
CA TYR A 324 14.94 -11.36 16.17
C TYR A 324 16.05 -10.41 15.68
N ARG A 325 17.33 -10.79 15.85
CA ARG A 325 18.48 -10.04 15.33
C ARG A 325 18.59 -10.02 13.81
N ASN A 326 17.92 -10.95 13.12
CA ASN A 326 17.90 -11.03 11.66
C ASN A 326 16.79 -10.16 11.02
N ILE A 327 15.84 -9.66 11.82
CA ILE A 327 14.80 -8.76 11.33
C ILE A 327 15.48 -7.45 10.90
N PRO A 328 15.34 -6.98 9.65
CA PRO A 328 15.86 -5.68 9.25
C PRO A 328 15.14 -4.55 10.00
N PRO A 329 15.75 -3.38 10.22
CA PRO A 329 15.10 -2.27 10.95
C PRO A 329 13.95 -1.62 10.15
N ASP A 330 13.97 -1.77 8.83
CA ASP A 330 12.95 -1.29 7.91
C ASP A 330 12.89 -2.16 6.64
N GLY A 331 11.92 -1.89 5.77
CA GLY A 331 11.73 -2.59 4.51
C GLY A 331 12.60 -2.09 3.36
N ASP A 332 13.57 -1.19 3.61
CA ASP A 332 14.29 -0.52 2.52
C ASP A 332 15.35 -1.43 1.87
N ILE A 333 15.73 -1.06 0.64
CA ILE A 333 16.91 -1.63 -0.01
C ILE A 333 18.19 -1.09 0.65
N ARG A 334 19.22 -1.93 0.66
CA ARG A 334 20.52 -1.70 1.27
C ARG A 334 21.55 -1.34 0.19
N ASP A 335 22.67 -0.75 0.61
CA ASP A 335 23.81 -0.59 -0.27
C ASP A 335 24.28 -1.97 -0.78
N GLY A 336 24.54 -2.07 -2.08
CA GLY A 336 24.97 -3.30 -2.74
C GLY A 336 23.85 -4.29 -3.08
N ASP A 337 22.58 -3.99 -2.78
CA ASP A 337 21.49 -4.93 -3.06
C ASP A 337 21.32 -5.19 -4.57
N SER A 338 21.09 -6.47 -4.90
CA SER A 338 20.57 -6.89 -6.20
C SER A 338 19.05 -7.05 -6.07
N VAL A 339 18.33 -6.13 -6.70
CA VAL A 339 16.88 -5.98 -6.60
C VAL A 339 16.20 -6.62 -7.79
N LEU A 340 15.20 -7.48 -7.54
CA LEU A 340 14.26 -7.97 -8.55
C LEU A 340 12.86 -7.41 -8.28
N VAL A 341 12.28 -6.73 -9.27
CA VAL A 341 10.88 -6.29 -9.25
C VAL A 341 10.09 -7.20 -10.19
N VAL A 342 9.22 -8.05 -9.64
CA VAL A 342 8.36 -8.98 -10.41
C VAL A 342 7.01 -8.31 -10.69
N GLY A 343 6.60 -8.29 -11.96
CA GLY A 343 5.44 -7.53 -12.43
C GLY A 343 5.78 -6.06 -12.71
N ALA A 344 7.00 -5.80 -13.18
CA ALA A 344 7.55 -4.46 -13.38
C ALA A 344 6.80 -3.66 -14.45
N GLY A 345 6.12 -4.30 -15.40
CA GLY A 345 5.44 -3.63 -16.51
C GLY A 345 4.12 -2.96 -16.13
N GLY A 346 3.54 -3.30 -14.98
CA GLY A 346 2.33 -2.66 -14.44
C GLY A 346 2.61 -1.37 -13.67
N PRO A 347 1.59 -0.55 -13.35
CA PRO A 347 1.80 0.78 -12.80
C PRO A 347 2.63 0.79 -11.50
N MET A 348 2.29 -0.08 -10.55
CA MET A 348 3.04 -0.21 -9.29
C MET A 348 4.45 -0.76 -9.51
N GLY A 349 4.62 -1.71 -10.44
CA GLY A 349 5.94 -2.25 -10.78
C GLY A 349 6.88 -1.20 -11.35
N GLN A 350 6.38 -0.34 -12.24
CA GLN A 350 7.16 0.78 -12.77
C GLN A 350 7.61 1.71 -11.65
N MET A 351 6.70 2.03 -10.72
CA MET A 351 6.99 2.89 -9.58
C MET A 351 8.04 2.26 -8.65
N HIS A 352 7.97 0.96 -8.36
CA HIS A 352 9.00 0.26 -7.56
C HIS A 352 10.37 0.26 -8.25
N VAL A 353 10.44 0.05 -9.57
CA VAL A 353 11.69 0.12 -10.33
C VAL A 353 12.29 1.53 -10.26
N ILE A 354 11.50 2.55 -10.58
CA ILE A 354 11.95 3.95 -10.58
C ILE A 354 12.35 4.38 -9.17
N ARG A 355 11.57 4.03 -8.14
CA ARG A 355 11.89 4.31 -6.73
C ARG A 355 13.25 3.75 -6.36
N ASN A 356 13.51 2.47 -6.67
CA ASN A 356 14.77 1.82 -6.31
C ASN A 356 15.97 2.38 -7.08
N VAL A 357 15.76 2.79 -8.33
CA VAL A 357 16.75 3.54 -9.11
C VAL A 357 17.08 4.90 -8.47
N CYS A 358 16.07 5.57 -7.90
CA CYS A 358 16.20 6.91 -7.29
C CYS A 358 16.45 6.89 -5.77
N ALA A 359 16.67 5.72 -5.17
CA ALA A 359 16.77 5.57 -3.71
C ALA A 359 18.04 6.19 -3.10
N GLY A 360 19.04 6.53 -3.92
CA GLY A 360 20.32 7.10 -3.46
C GLY A 360 21.24 6.10 -2.74
N ARG A 361 20.98 4.78 -2.91
CA ARG A 361 21.80 3.70 -2.37
C ARG A 361 22.99 3.40 -3.29
N LYS A 362 24.13 3.03 -2.71
CA LYS A 362 25.38 2.78 -3.44
C LYS A 362 25.44 1.35 -3.93
N GLY A 363 25.92 1.13 -5.15
CA GLY A 363 26.20 -0.21 -5.68
C GLY A 363 24.96 -1.09 -5.92
N VAL A 364 23.77 -0.49 -5.97
CA VAL A 364 22.52 -1.22 -6.24
C VAL A 364 22.40 -1.60 -7.71
N SER A 365 21.84 -2.78 -7.97
CA SER A 365 21.38 -3.20 -9.30
C SER A 365 19.88 -3.50 -9.27
N VAL A 366 19.15 -3.09 -10.29
CA VAL A 366 17.70 -3.26 -10.40
C VAL A 366 17.36 -4.03 -11.67
N THR A 367 16.73 -5.18 -11.49
CA THR A 367 16.13 -5.97 -12.56
C THR A 367 14.61 -5.87 -12.49
N GLY A 368 13.98 -5.35 -13.55
CA GLY A 368 12.53 -5.40 -13.72
C GLY A 368 12.14 -6.63 -14.55
N SER A 369 11.18 -7.42 -14.06
CA SER A 369 10.68 -8.60 -14.74
C SER A 369 9.19 -8.50 -15.01
N ASP A 370 8.77 -8.85 -16.23
CA ASP A 370 7.35 -8.94 -16.61
C ASP A 370 7.15 -9.99 -17.72
N LEU A 371 5.90 -10.25 -18.08
CA LEU A 371 5.50 -11.16 -19.15
C LEU A 371 5.26 -10.44 -20.49
N ASP A 372 5.27 -9.10 -20.48
CA ASP A 372 4.95 -8.21 -21.60
C ASP A 372 6.18 -7.37 -22.00
N ALA A 373 6.78 -7.72 -23.14
CA ALA A 373 7.98 -7.07 -23.66
C ALA A 373 7.76 -5.59 -24.01
N ALA A 374 6.57 -5.21 -24.47
CA ALA A 374 6.30 -3.83 -24.85
C ALA A 374 6.26 -2.92 -23.62
N ARG A 375 5.68 -3.39 -22.51
CA ARG A 375 5.68 -2.65 -21.24
C ARG A 375 7.07 -2.54 -20.63
N LEU A 376 7.87 -3.61 -20.73
CA LEU A 376 9.26 -3.58 -20.28
C LEU A 376 10.08 -2.56 -21.07
N ALA A 377 9.92 -2.52 -22.40
CA ALA A 377 10.59 -1.52 -23.24
C ALA A 377 10.16 -0.09 -22.88
N ALA A 378 8.87 0.14 -22.65
CA ALA A 378 8.35 1.44 -22.22
C ALA A 378 8.92 1.86 -20.85
N LEU A 379 8.96 0.95 -19.87
CA LEU A 379 9.57 1.21 -18.57
C LEU A 379 11.08 1.48 -18.70
N GLU A 380 11.79 0.70 -19.52
CA GLU A 380 13.23 0.87 -19.71
C GLU A 380 13.55 2.26 -20.27
N ALA A 381 12.78 2.73 -21.25
CA ALA A 381 12.92 4.08 -21.79
C ALA A 381 12.73 5.16 -20.71
N LYS A 382 11.75 5.00 -19.82
CA LYS A 382 11.48 5.93 -18.71
C LYS A 382 12.58 5.89 -17.64
N ALA A 383 13.02 4.70 -17.23
CA ALA A 383 13.91 4.52 -16.08
C ALA A 383 15.41 4.64 -16.41
N ARG A 384 15.84 4.39 -17.66
CA ARG A 384 17.26 4.39 -18.06
C ARG A 384 17.96 5.74 -17.82
N PRO A 385 17.38 6.91 -18.13
CA PRO A 385 18.01 8.20 -17.82
C PRO A 385 18.27 8.38 -16.31
N MET A 386 17.30 7.99 -15.48
CA MET A 386 17.43 8.07 -14.02
C MET A 386 18.48 7.09 -13.49
N ALA A 387 18.52 5.88 -14.04
CA ALA A 387 19.53 4.87 -13.69
C ALA A 387 20.95 5.33 -14.01
N ALA A 388 21.14 5.94 -15.18
CA ALA A 388 22.42 6.53 -15.56
C ALA A 388 22.80 7.70 -14.63
N ALA A 389 21.88 8.62 -14.33
CA ALA A 389 22.12 9.75 -13.44
C ALA A 389 22.49 9.31 -12.01
N ASN A 390 21.90 8.22 -11.52
CA ASN A 390 22.11 7.69 -10.17
C ASN A 390 23.17 6.59 -10.08
N ASN A 391 23.86 6.24 -11.18
CA ASN A 391 24.83 5.15 -11.25
C ASN A 391 24.28 3.78 -10.80
N VAL A 392 23.05 3.47 -11.18
CA VAL A 392 22.37 2.20 -10.88
C VAL A 392 22.36 1.32 -12.13
N SER A 393 22.77 0.05 -11.98
CA SER A 393 22.65 -0.92 -13.07
C SER A 393 21.20 -1.31 -13.26
N LEU A 394 20.62 -1.02 -14.44
CA LEU A 394 19.23 -1.32 -14.77
C LEU A 394 19.15 -2.41 -15.86
N ARG A 395 18.28 -3.39 -15.64
CA ARG A 395 17.99 -4.46 -16.60
C ARG A 395 16.50 -4.75 -16.66
N MET A 396 15.96 -5.01 -17.85
CA MET A 396 14.61 -5.55 -18.03
C MET A 396 14.68 -6.99 -18.54
N VAL A 397 13.79 -7.85 -18.03
CA VAL A 397 13.74 -9.27 -18.38
C VAL A 397 12.31 -9.70 -18.65
N ASN A 398 12.07 -10.29 -19.83
CA ASN A 398 10.83 -10.99 -20.11
C ASN A 398 10.92 -12.41 -19.56
N SER A 399 10.20 -12.70 -18.47
CA SER A 399 10.30 -13.98 -17.77
C SER A 399 9.66 -15.17 -18.52
N LYS A 400 9.04 -14.94 -19.69
CA LYS A 400 8.65 -16.04 -20.61
C LYS A 400 9.80 -16.50 -21.49
N GLU A 401 10.74 -15.60 -21.76
CA GLU A 401 11.79 -15.79 -22.76
C GLU A 401 13.14 -16.11 -22.11
N GLU A 402 13.36 -15.59 -20.90
CA GLU A 402 14.60 -15.76 -20.17
C GLU A 402 14.33 -16.23 -18.73
N LYS A 403 15.12 -17.21 -18.28
CA LYS A 403 15.13 -17.63 -16.88
C LYS A 403 16.09 -16.75 -16.09
N LEU A 404 15.61 -16.25 -14.96
CA LEU A 404 16.44 -15.50 -14.02
C LEU A 404 17.29 -16.49 -13.20
N ASP A 405 18.52 -16.74 -13.64
CA ASP A 405 19.47 -17.65 -12.97
C ASP A 405 20.37 -16.96 -11.93
N GLN A 406 20.06 -15.69 -11.59
CA GLN A 406 20.77 -14.91 -10.57
C GLN A 406 20.02 -14.97 -9.24
N ALA A 407 20.76 -15.14 -8.14
CA ALA A 407 20.23 -14.93 -6.79
C ALA A 407 20.14 -13.42 -6.47
N PHE A 408 18.96 -12.95 -6.09
CA PHE A 408 18.71 -11.57 -5.70
C PHE A 408 18.69 -11.43 -4.18
N SER A 409 19.17 -10.29 -3.66
CA SER A 409 19.13 -9.98 -2.23
C SER A 409 17.86 -9.21 -1.82
N TYR A 410 17.09 -8.72 -2.79
CA TYR A 410 15.81 -8.06 -2.54
C TYR A 410 14.78 -8.40 -3.63
N TYR A 411 13.57 -8.79 -3.23
CA TYR A 411 12.45 -9.09 -4.10
C TYR A 411 11.29 -8.13 -3.82
N ALA A 412 10.77 -7.46 -4.83
CA ALA A 412 9.51 -6.72 -4.78
C ALA A 412 8.47 -7.41 -5.67
N LEU A 413 7.41 -7.94 -5.06
CA LEU A 413 6.42 -8.78 -5.74
C LEU A 413 5.12 -8.01 -6.01
N MET A 414 4.84 -7.68 -7.28
CA MET A 414 3.65 -6.91 -7.69
C MET A 414 2.47 -7.77 -8.14
N ALA A 415 2.67 -9.09 -8.23
CA ALA A 415 1.62 -10.04 -8.59
C ALA A 415 1.13 -10.80 -7.34
N PRO A 416 -0.21 -10.94 -7.14
CA PRO A 416 -0.78 -11.56 -5.95
C PRO A 416 -0.76 -13.09 -6.05
N VAL A 417 0.44 -13.66 -6.12
CA VAL A 417 0.67 -15.09 -6.36
C VAL A 417 1.62 -15.63 -5.29
N GLY A 418 1.11 -16.51 -4.41
CA GLY A 418 1.90 -17.11 -3.32
C GLY A 418 3.15 -17.86 -3.82
N GLN A 419 3.07 -18.47 -5.00
CA GLN A 419 4.20 -19.16 -5.62
C GLN A 419 5.43 -18.26 -5.82
N LEU A 420 5.25 -16.95 -6.06
CA LEU A 420 6.37 -16.03 -6.21
C LEU A 420 7.16 -15.84 -4.91
N VAL A 421 6.48 -15.95 -3.75
CA VAL A 421 7.15 -15.95 -2.44
C VAL A 421 7.99 -17.21 -2.28
N ALA A 422 7.44 -18.38 -2.61
CA ALA A 422 8.16 -19.66 -2.56
C ALA A 422 9.36 -19.68 -3.53
N ASP A 423 9.21 -19.13 -4.73
CA ASP A 423 10.29 -19.02 -5.71
C ASP A 423 11.41 -18.10 -5.21
N ALA A 424 11.07 -16.95 -4.61
CA ALA A 424 12.06 -16.07 -3.98
C ALA A 424 12.82 -16.80 -2.85
N ILE A 425 12.13 -17.58 -2.01
CA ILE A 425 12.77 -18.42 -0.96
C ILE A 425 13.79 -19.38 -1.55
N ARG A 426 13.42 -20.08 -2.62
CA ARG A 426 14.28 -21.06 -3.28
C ARG A 426 15.51 -20.40 -3.93
N ASP A 427 15.30 -19.33 -4.69
CA ASP A 427 16.31 -18.81 -5.62
C ASP A 427 17.12 -17.63 -5.07
N GLY A 428 16.64 -16.96 -4.02
CA GLY A 428 17.26 -15.75 -3.51
C GLY A 428 18.52 -15.96 -2.67
N ALA A 429 19.24 -14.86 -2.43
CA ALA A 429 20.50 -14.84 -1.69
C ALA A 429 20.28 -15.02 -0.18
N GLU A 430 21.39 -15.24 0.54
CA GLU A 430 21.37 -15.16 2.00
C GLU A 430 21.08 -13.72 2.46
N GLY A 431 20.30 -13.57 3.54
CA GLY A 431 19.87 -12.29 4.09
C GLY A 431 18.90 -11.53 3.19
N MET A 432 18.21 -12.23 2.28
CA MET A 432 17.30 -11.60 1.34
C MET A 432 16.03 -11.05 1.99
N ILE A 433 15.51 -9.98 1.40
CA ILE A 433 14.25 -9.35 1.80
C ILE A 433 13.20 -9.59 0.71
N ILE A 434 11.99 -9.99 1.10
CA ILE A 434 10.85 -10.21 0.20
C ILE A 434 9.72 -9.25 0.57
N ASN A 435 9.57 -8.18 -0.22
CA ASN A 435 8.47 -7.24 -0.14
C ASN A 435 7.27 -7.79 -0.93
N VAL A 436 6.29 -8.33 -0.21
CA VAL A 436 4.99 -8.81 -0.70
C VAL A 436 4.03 -7.63 -0.81
N PHE A 437 4.30 -6.75 -1.77
CA PHE A 437 3.49 -5.55 -2.02
C PHE A 437 2.13 -5.89 -2.63
N ALA A 438 2.06 -6.95 -3.44
CA ALA A 438 0.79 -7.36 -4.03
C ALA A 438 -0.21 -7.79 -2.96
N GLY A 439 -1.42 -7.25 -3.03
CA GLY A 439 -2.48 -7.52 -2.07
C GLY A 439 -3.10 -8.93 -2.22
N ILE A 440 -2.35 -9.96 -1.83
CA ILE A 440 -2.81 -11.36 -1.70
C ILE A 440 -3.93 -11.40 -0.63
N PRO A 441 -5.13 -11.93 -0.93
CA PRO A 441 -6.23 -11.94 0.04
C PRO A 441 -5.84 -12.58 1.38
N ALA A 442 -6.24 -11.96 2.50
CA ALA A 442 -5.83 -12.38 3.84
C ALA A 442 -5.99 -13.88 4.15
N PRO A 443 -7.06 -14.58 3.71
CA PRO A 443 -7.22 -16.02 3.98
C PRO A 443 -6.27 -16.95 3.20
N VAL A 444 -5.54 -16.44 2.20
CA VAL A 444 -4.69 -17.27 1.34
C VAL A 444 -3.45 -17.71 2.11
N LYS A 445 -3.26 -19.04 2.19
CA LYS A 445 -2.03 -19.70 2.60
C LYS A 445 -1.28 -20.23 1.38
N HIS A 446 0.04 -20.35 1.48
CA HIS A 446 0.89 -20.97 0.46
C HIS A 446 1.96 -21.82 1.14
N ASP A 447 2.34 -22.92 0.49
CA ASP A 447 3.36 -23.83 0.99
C ASP A 447 4.76 -23.23 0.82
N LEU A 448 5.45 -22.96 1.93
CA LEU A 448 6.79 -22.37 1.95
C LEU A 448 7.81 -23.32 2.58
N ASP A 449 9.00 -23.41 1.97
CA ASP A 449 10.14 -24.11 2.55
C ASP A 449 10.78 -23.26 3.66
N LEU A 450 10.27 -23.44 4.89
CA LEU A 450 10.78 -22.72 6.05
C LEU A 450 12.19 -23.16 6.48
N ASP A 451 12.64 -24.36 6.12
CA ASP A 451 14.04 -24.75 6.36
C ASP A 451 14.98 -23.85 5.55
N THR A 452 14.71 -23.67 4.26
CA THR A 452 15.51 -22.78 3.39
C THR A 452 15.37 -21.31 3.81
N TYR A 453 14.15 -20.85 4.11
CA TYR A 453 13.89 -19.49 4.57
C TYR A 453 14.71 -19.12 5.82
N ILE A 454 14.69 -20.01 6.84
CA ILE A 454 15.42 -19.81 8.10
C ILE A 454 16.93 -19.89 7.88
N ALA A 455 17.40 -20.91 7.15
CA ALA A 455 18.84 -21.09 6.91
C ALA A 455 19.45 -19.90 6.15
N LYS A 456 18.70 -19.31 5.21
CA LYS A 456 19.11 -18.10 4.49
C LYS A 456 18.93 -16.82 5.31
N ARG A 457 18.39 -16.87 6.52
CA ARG A 457 18.06 -15.66 7.31
C ARG A 457 17.20 -14.68 6.52
N ALA A 458 16.26 -15.21 5.75
CA ALA A 458 15.38 -14.42 4.91
C ALA A 458 14.34 -13.68 5.75
N PHE A 459 13.84 -12.57 5.21
CA PHE A 459 12.77 -11.79 5.82
C PHE A 459 11.71 -11.44 4.78
N MET A 460 10.44 -11.77 5.06
CA MET A 460 9.32 -11.35 4.23
C MET A 460 8.36 -10.44 5.00
N PHE A 461 7.85 -9.43 4.29
CA PHE A 461 6.92 -8.45 4.84
C PHE A 461 5.98 -7.95 3.75
N GLY A 462 4.92 -7.23 4.15
CA GLY A 462 4.02 -6.54 3.24
C GLY A 462 3.37 -5.36 3.95
N THR A 463 2.94 -4.37 3.17
CA THR A 463 2.25 -3.17 3.64
C THR A 463 1.04 -2.85 2.77
N SER A 464 0.08 -2.10 3.31
CA SER A 464 -1.15 -1.77 2.60
C SER A 464 -1.59 -0.33 2.88
N GLY A 465 -1.78 0.45 1.82
CA GLY A 465 -2.09 1.87 1.90
C GLY A 465 -0.88 2.71 2.28
N SER A 466 -1.13 3.96 2.67
CA SER A 466 -0.13 4.91 3.15
C SER A 466 -0.67 5.73 4.32
N THR A 467 0.22 6.35 5.08
CA THR A 467 -0.12 7.33 6.13
C THR A 467 0.13 8.76 5.64
N ILE A 468 -0.36 9.76 6.39
CA ILE A 468 -0.05 11.18 6.11
C ILE A 468 1.45 11.45 6.16
N ARG A 469 2.20 10.74 7.02
CA ARG A 469 3.66 10.86 7.06
C ARG A 469 4.29 10.43 5.74
N ASP A 470 3.81 9.35 5.13
CA ASP A 470 4.36 8.84 3.87
C ASP A 470 4.04 9.78 2.71
N MET A 471 2.84 10.36 2.72
CA MET A 471 2.46 11.44 1.79
C MET A 471 3.41 12.64 1.89
N LYS A 472 3.75 13.07 3.11
CA LYS A 472 4.70 14.17 3.36
C LYS A 472 6.11 13.83 2.88
N ILE A 473 6.58 12.60 3.12
CA ILE A 473 7.88 12.12 2.62
C ILE A 473 7.93 12.21 1.08
N VAL A 474 6.89 11.73 0.39
CA VAL A 474 6.86 11.77 -1.08
C VAL A 474 6.75 13.20 -1.60
N LEU A 475 5.95 14.06 -0.95
CA LEU A 475 5.91 15.49 -1.29
C LEU A 475 7.29 16.15 -1.18
N GLU A 476 8.03 15.90 -0.09
CA GLU A 476 9.40 16.42 0.08
C GLU A 476 10.34 15.93 -1.04
N LYS A 477 10.21 14.67 -1.47
CA LYS A 477 10.98 14.12 -2.60
C LYS A 477 10.62 14.76 -3.94
N VAL A 478 9.33 15.06 -4.16
CA VAL A 478 8.88 15.79 -5.36
C VAL A 478 9.41 17.22 -5.36
N GLU A 479 9.28 17.91 -4.23
CA GLU A 479 9.70 19.30 -4.08
C GLU A 479 11.21 19.49 -4.18
N SER A 480 12.00 18.52 -3.70
CA SER A 480 13.46 18.52 -3.81
C SER A 480 13.97 18.03 -5.18
N GLY A 481 13.09 17.52 -6.05
CA GLY A 481 13.46 16.92 -7.32
C GLY A 481 14.09 15.53 -7.22
N GLN A 482 14.09 14.91 -6.03
CA GLN A 482 14.57 13.53 -5.84
C GLN A 482 13.67 12.50 -6.54
N LEU A 483 12.37 12.78 -6.64
CA LEU A 483 11.39 11.90 -7.27
C LEU A 483 10.49 12.69 -8.22
N ASN A 484 10.39 12.25 -9.48
CA ASN A 484 9.39 12.76 -10.41
C ASN A 484 8.21 11.79 -10.51
N THR A 485 7.11 12.09 -9.83
CA THR A 485 5.91 11.23 -9.85
C THR A 485 5.26 11.13 -11.23
N ASN A 486 5.45 12.14 -12.10
CA ASN A 486 4.96 12.10 -13.49
C ASN A 486 5.60 11.01 -14.35
N ALA A 487 6.74 10.46 -13.94
CA ALA A 487 7.38 9.36 -14.65
C ALA A 487 6.47 8.11 -14.75
N SER A 488 5.47 8.01 -13.86
CA SER A 488 4.49 6.93 -13.89
C SER A 488 3.31 7.19 -14.84
N VAL A 489 3.12 8.39 -15.38
CA VAL A 489 2.00 8.71 -16.29
C VAL A 489 2.16 8.01 -17.63
N ASP A 490 1.05 7.52 -18.17
CA ASP A 490 0.98 6.79 -19.44
C ASP A 490 -0.18 7.22 -20.33
N ALA A 491 -1.24 7.77 -19.73
CA ALA A 491 -2.35 8.35 -20.47
C ALA A 491 -2.99 9.51 -19.70
N ILE A 492 -3.66 10.38 -20.44
CA ILE A 492 -4.50 11.46 -19.90
C ILE A 492 -5.93 11.31 -20.40
N ALA A 493 -6.87 11.84 -19.63
CA ALA A 493 -8.28 11.86 -19.99
C ALA A 493 -8.98 13.07 -19.39
N GLY A 494 -10.13 13.41 -19.97
CA GLY A 494 -11.18 14.21 -19.37
C GLY A 494 -12.29 13.33 -18.81
N MET A 495 -13.45 13.93 -18.53
CA MET A 495 -14.61 13.21 -17.99
C MET A 495 -15.21 12.20 -18.98
N SER A 496 -15.18 12.50 -20.29
CA SER A 496 -15.63 11.56 -21.33
C SER A 496 -14.77 10.29 -21.41
N GLY A 497 -13.45 10.42 -21.16
CA GLY A 497 -12.51 9.30 -21.17
C GLY A 497 -12.33 8.56 -19.83
N ALA A 498 -12.93 9.05 -18.74
CA ALA A 498 -12.69 8.51 -17.40
C ALA A 498 -13.21 7.07 -17.22
N THR A 499 -14.37 6.73 -17.82
CA THR A 499 -14.93 5.37 -17.79
C THR A 499 -14.06 4.40 -18.59
N ASP A 500 -13.55 4.84 -19.74
CA ASP A 500 -12.64 4.07 -20.58
C ASP A 500 -11.29 3.88 -19.87
N GLY A 501 -10.85 4.87 -19.09
CA GLY A 501 -9.68 4.76 -18.23
C GLY A 501 -9.82 3.66 -17.18
N ILE A 502 -10.97 3.55 -16.50
CA ILE A 502 -11.22 2.46 -15.55
C ILE A 502 -11.24 1.10 -16.27
N ALA A 503 -11.86 1.02 -17.45
CA ALA A 503 -11.83 -0.17 -18.28
C ALA A 503 -10.40 -0.53 -18.73
N ALA A 504 -9.55 0.47 -19.00
CA ALA A 504 -8.15 0.27 -19.37
C ALA A 504 -7.32 -0.29 -18.20
N VAL A 505 -7.60 0.15 -16.96
CA VAL A 505 -7.00 -0.44 -15.75
C VAL A 505 -7.42 -1.91 -15.60
N GLU A 506 -8.69 -2.23 -15.80
CA GLU A 506 -9.20 -3.61 -15.73
C GLU A 506 -8.57 -4.52 -16.76
N ASN A 507 -8.54 -4.07 -18.01
CA ASN A 507 -8.01 -4.84 -19.15
C ASN A 507 -6.49 -4.73 -19.29
N ARG A 508 -5.85 -3.98 -18.37
CA ARG A 508 -4.41 -3.74 -18.34
C ARG A 508 -3.89 -3.19 -19.67
N THR A 509 -4.64 -2.35 -20.36
CA THR A 509 -4.23 -1.81 -21.68
C THR A 509 -3.29 -0.61 -21.56
N MET A 510 -3.11 -0.08 -20.34
CA MET A 510 -2.10 0.94 -20.02
C MET A 510 -1.02 0.34 -19.13
N ALA A 511 0.23 0.74 -19.37
CA ALA A 511 1.38 0.27 -18.61
C ALA A 511 1.51 1.05 -17.30
N GLY A 512 1.31 2.37 -17.35
CA GLY A 512 1.40 3.27 -16.19
C GLY A 512 0.06 3.84 -15.73
N LYS A 513 0.13 5.00 -15.09
CA LYS A 513 -0.98 5.73 -14.48
C LYS A 513 -1.74 6.56 -15.51
N ILE A 514 -3.06 6.63 -15.30
CA ILE A 514 -3.98 7.44 -16.10
C ILE A 514 -4.39 8.64 -15.24
N ILE A 515 -4.23 9.86 -15.77
CA ILE A 515 -4.65 11.08 -15.11
C ILE A 515 -5.92 11.63 -15.75
N VAL A 516 -6.97 11.77 -14.96
CA VAL A 516 -8.22 12.43 -15.35
C VAL A 516 -8.20 13.88 -14.88
N TYR A 517 -8.52 14.80 -15.77
CA TYR A 517 -8.70 16.22 -15.46
C TYR A 517 -10.20 16.57 -15.52
N PRO A 518 -10.94 16.59 -14.39
CA PRO A 518 -12.41 16.68 -14.41
C PRO A 518 -12.97 17.92 -15.11
N GLN A 519 -12.22 19.01 -15.14
CA GLN A 519 -12.53 20.25 -15.84
C GLN A 519 -12.48 20.16 -17.37
N LEU A 520 -11.96 19.06 -17.92
CA LEU A 520 -11.95 18.79 -19.36
C LEU A 520 -13.07 17.78 -19.62
N HIS A 521 -14.18 18.22 -20.18
CA HIS A 521 -15.36 17.35 -20.31
C HIS A 521 -15.21 16.35 -21.46
N ASP A 522 -14.65 16.79 -22.58
CA ASP A 522 -14.70 16.05 -23.86
C ASP A 522 -13.42 15.31 -24.22
N VAL A 523 -12.34 15.44 -23.44
CA VAL A 523 -11.06 14.77 -23.73
C VAL A 523 -11.21 13.25 -23.50
N PRO A 524 -11.06 12.42 -24.55
CA PRO A 524 -11.13 10.97 -24.41
C PRO A 524 -9.90 10.42 -23.69
N LEU A 525 -9.84 9.11 -23.45
CA LEU A 525 -8.61 8.46 -22.99
C LEU A 525 -7.56 8.52 -24.10
N ILE A 526 -6.44 9.19 -23.85
CA ILE A 526 -5.35 9.36 -24.83
C ILE A 526 -4.04 8.87 -24.20
N PRO A 527 -3.45 7.78 -24.72
CA PRO A 527 -2.08 7.38 -24.39
C PRO A 527 -1.08 8.48 -24.74
N LEU A 528 -0.03 8.67 -23.94
CA LEU A 528 0.99 9.68 -24.23
C LEU A 528 1.69 9.47 -25.57
N SER A 529 1.80 8.21 -26.02
CA SER A 529 2.35 7.85 -27.34
C SER A 529 1.50 8.35 -28.51
N GLU A 530 0.20 8.56 -28.31
CA GLU A 530 -0.76 9.01 -29.33
C GLU A 530 -1.06 10.51 -29.21
N LEU A 531 -0.48 11.18 -28.20
CA LEU A 531 -0.77 12.57 -27.89
C LEU A 531 -0.47 13.53 -29.05
N GLY A 532 0.50 13.18 -29.90
CA GLY A 532 0.85 13.97 -31.09
C GLY A 532 -0.27 14.03 -32.14
N GLU A 533 -1.17 13.06 -32.17
CA GLU A 533 -2.31 13.00 -33.10
C GLU A 533 -3.49 13.87 -32.62
N HIS A 534 -3.64 14.00 -31.29
CA HIS A 534 -4.74 14.74 -30.67
C HIS A 534 -4.36 16.16 -30.28
N PHE A 535 -3.19 16.34 -29.67
CA PHE A 535 -2.69 17.62 -29.14
C PHE A 535 -1.20 17.82 -29.47
N PRO A 536 -0.84 18.14 -30.73
CA PRO A 536 0.56 18.27 -31.15
C PRO A 536 1.39 19.25 -30.31
N THR A 537 0.80 20.36 -29.85
CA THR A 537 1.50 21.35 -29.01
C THR A 537 1.77 20.85 -27.60
N VAL A 538 0.93 19.96 -27.08
CA VAL A 538 1.12 19.29 -25.78
C VAL A 538 2.20 18.22 -25.91
N ALA A 539 2.15 17.40 -26.97
CA ALA A 539 3.15 16.37 -27.24
C ALA A 539 4.57 16.96 -27.36
N ALA A 540 4.71 18.15 -27.96
CA ALA A 540 5.98 18.86 -28.05
C ALA A 540 6.55 19.34 -26.69
N LYS A 541 5.79 19.21 -25.59
CA LYS A 541 6.21 19.55 -24.22
C LYS A 541 6.51 18.31 -23.37
N LEU A 542 6.38 17.11 -23.92
CA LEU A 542 6.85 15.89 -23.26
C LEU A 542 8.38 15.90 -23.21
N ASP A 543 8.94 15.27 -22.18
CA ASP A 543 10.38 15.11 -22.00
C ASP A 543 10.72 13.62 -22.18
N ASP A 544 11.33 13.26 -23.31
CA ASP A 544 11.54 11.87 -23.73
C ASP A 544 10.25 11.01 -23.63
N GLY A 545 9.11 11.59 -24.01
CA GLY A 545 7.79 10.95 -23.94
C GLY A 545 7.13 10.96 -22.55
N GLN A 546 7.80 11.49 -21.52
CA GLN A 546 7.25 11.60 -20.17
C GLN A 546 6.40 12.86 -20.01
N TRP A 547 5.38 12.75 -19.16
CA TRP A 547 4.50 13.87 -18.82
C TRP A 547 5.26 14.96 -18.03
N THR A 548 5.03 16.22 -18.37
CA THR A 548 5.70 17.36 -17.71
C THR A 548 4.68 18.40 -17.24
N PRO A 549 5.04 19.25 -16.26
CA PRO A 549 4.22 20.42 -15.91
C PRO A 549 3.93 21.35 -17.10
N ALA A 550 4.85 21.45 -18.06
CA ALA A 550 4.65 22.25 -19.27
C ALA A 550 3.62 21.62 -20.22
N ALA A 551 3.62 20.30 -20.36
CA ALA A 551 2.59 19.57 -21.11
C ALA A 551 1.22 19.72 -20.45
N GLU A 552 1.15 19.58 -19.12
CA GLU A 552 -0.09 19.78 -18.37
C GLU A 552 -0.67 21.18 -18.53
N ALA A 553 0.16 22.22 -18.36
CA ALA A 553 -0.28 23.60 -18.54
C ALA A 553 -0.79 23.86 -19.97
N GLU A 554 -0.10 23.31 -20.97
CA GLU A 554 -0.53 23.44 -22.36
C GLU A 554 -1.84 22.69 -22.63
N LEU A 555 -2.00 21.46 -22.12
CA LEU A 555 -3.25 20.70 -22.24
C LEU A 555 -4.42 21.50 -21.67
N LEU A 556 -4.27 22.02 -20.45
CA LEU A 556 -5.29 22.81 -19.78
C LEU A 556 -5.60 24.12 -20.51
N ARG A 557 -4.68 24.63 -21.34
CA ARG A 557 -4.88 25.83 -22.16
C ARG A 557 -5.61 25.50 -23.46
N VAL A 558 -5.26 24.41 -24.15
CA VAL A 558 -5.79 24.09 -25.48
C VAL A 558 -7.06 23.24 -25.45
N ALA A 559 -7.27 22.43 -24.41
CA ALA A 559 -8.44 21.55 -24.30
C ALA A 559 -9.62 22.17 -23.55
N LYS A 560 -9.42 23.33 -22.90
CA LYS A 560 -10.52 24.15 -22.33
C LYS A 560 -11.10 25.17 -23.33
N ALA A 561 -10.35 25.43 -24.41
CA ALA A 561 -10.74 26.35 -25.47
C ALA A 561 -11.62 25.62 -26.48
#